data_AF-A0A9D6ZJ68-F1
#
_entry.id   AF-A0A9D6ZJ68-F1
#
_cell.length_a   1.000
_cell.length_b   1.000
_cell.length_c   1.000
_cell.angle_alpha   90.00
_cell.angle_beta   90.00
_cell.angle_gamma   90.00
#
_symmetry.space_group_name_H-M   'P 1'
#
loop_
_entity.id
_entity.type
_entity.pdbx_description
1 polymer ?
#
loop_
_entity_poly.entity_id
_entity_poly.type
_entity_poly.pdbx_seq_one_letter_code
_entity_poly.pdbx_strand_id
1 'polypeptide(L)'
;MKEDILEQLVEDWYVARTGWFVKHNVKFRPDPAHPDYDRRRDSVHSDIDILAVSAIAKGTGRVEVVTCKSWQGGFDLRHWKKVLEGEATYSERGAKFKPREPWKGFHELVSTKWIEAFVRQIERETGQRNLVYRIAATRLLGGDSDRKALEGSTIIRDRFRRCDSAIDLRIVTLNEILSEYFTRIRQKKTPTPEATEVGRLLQLVAAAGFRLDSQPFDDAAADVEPPD
;
A
#
# COMPACT_ATOMS: atom_id res chain seq x y z
N MET A 1 13.56 14.98 -2.85
CA MET A 1 13.23 14.22 -1.62
C MET A 1 13.49 12.77 -1.94
N LYS A 2 14.28 12.06 -1.12
CA LYS A 2 14.58 10.65 -1.36
C LYS A 2 13.34 9.82 -0.96
N GLU A 3 12.97 8.84 -1.76
CA GLU A 3 11.84 7.94 -1.49
C GLU A 3 12.04 7.19 -0.17
N ASP A 4 10.95 6.83 0.51
CA ASP A 4 11.01 5.99 1.71
C ASP A 4 11.71 4.65 1.37
N ILE A 5 12.43 4.07 2.33
CA ILE A 5 13.17 2.81 2.10
C ILE A 5 12.21 1.67 1.76
N LEU A 6 11.01 1.66 2.35
CA LEU A 6 9.99 0.67 2.02
C LEU A 6 9.52 0.81 0.56
N GLU A 7 9.40 2.03 0.05
CA GLU A 7 9.06 2.27 -1.36
C GLU A 7 10.16 1.72 -2.29
N GLN A 8 11.43 2.02 -2.02
CA GLN A 8 12.56 1.49 -2.81
C GLN A 8 12.62 -0.04 -2.80
N LEU A 9 12.33 -0.66 -1.65
CA LEU A 9 12.29 -2.12 -1.54
C LEU A 9 11.13 -2.74 -2.33
N VAL A 10 9.96 -2.12 -2.28
CA VAL A 10 8.77 -2.55 -3.03
C VAL A 10 8.99 -2.34 -4.53
N GLU A 11 9.59 -1.24 -4.97
CA GLU A 11 9.97 -1.01 -6.36
C GLU A 11 10.83 -2.16 -6.86
N ASP A 12 11.95 -2.42 -6.18
CA ASP A 12 12.86 -3.51 -6.50
C ASP A 12 12.11 -4.86 -6.53
N TRP A 13 11.10 -5.03 -5.66
CA TRP A 13 10.36 -6.29 -5.55
C TRP A 13 9.56 -6.52 -6.83
N TYR A 14 9.03 -5.46 -7.46
CA TYR A 14 8.45 -5.51 -8.80
C TYR A 14 9.50 -5.65 -9.90
N VAL A 15 10.49 -4.76 -9.99
CA VAL A 15 11.37 -4.71 -11.18
C VAL A 15 12.31 -5.91 -11.30
N ALA A 16 12.55 -6.62 -10.19
CA ALA A 16 13.30 -7.86 -10.24
C ALA A 16 12.45 -9.08 -10.71
N ARG A 17 11.16 -8.89 -10.99
CA ARG A 17 10.28 -9.85 -11.66
C ARG A 17 10.14 -9.48 -13.14
N THR A 18 10.06 -10.48 -14.01
CA THR A 18 9.97 -10.26 -15.46
C THR A 18 8.71 -9.49 -15.84
N GLY A 19 8.88 -8.44 -16.65
CA GLY A 19 7.78 -7.73 -17.31
C GLY A 19 7.06 -6.70 -16.44
N TRP A 20 7.61 -6.33 -15.29
CA TRP A 20 7.07 -5.27 -14.44
C TRP A 20 7.80 -3.95 -14.62
N PHE A 21 7.04 -2.86 -14.64
CA PHE A 21 7.51 -1.48 -14.67
C PHE A 21 6.89 -0.72 -13.52
N VAL A 22 7.64 0.18 -12.90
CA VAL A 22 7.20 0.93 -11.72
C VAL A 22 7.31 2.43 -11.98
N LYS A 23 6.36 3.19 -11.43
CA LYS A 23 6.38 4.65 -11.34
C LYS A 23 6.03 5.06 -9.91
N HIS A 24 6.82 5.98 -9.35
CA HIS A 24 6.60 6.49 -7.99
C HIS A 24 5.80 7.79 -7.99
N ASN A 25 5.21 8.11 -6.83
CA ASN A 25 4.68 9.43 -6.51
C ASN A 25 3.68 9.96 -7.56
N VAL A 26 2.75 9.11 -7.99
CA VAL A 26 1.74 9.48 -9.00
C VAL A 26 0.66 10.32 -8.33
N LYS A 27 0.64 11.62 -8.65
CA LYS A 27 -0.23 12.59 -7.99
C LYS A 27 -1.67 12.50 -8.47
N PHE A 28 -2.61 12.61 -7.54
CA PHE A 28 -4.04 12.72 -7.83
C PHE A 28 -4.76 13.62 -6.82
N ARG A 29 -5.90 14.18 -7.22
CA ARG A 29 -6.83 14.90 -6.34
C ARG A 29 -8.23 14.96 -6.96
N PRO A 30 -9.28 15.17 -6.14
CA PRO A 30 -10.63 15.36 -6.62
C PRO A 30 -10.72 16.45 -7.70
N ASP A 31 -11.64 16.26 -8.64
CA ASP A 31 -11.95 17.28 -9.64
C ASP A 31 -12.56 18.50 -8.96
N PRO A 32 -12.05 19.73 -9.18
CA PRO A 32 -12.69 20.95 -8.68
C PRO A 32 -14.16 21.13 -9.11
N ALA A 33 -14.60 20.47 -10.18
CA ALA A 33 -15.98 20.48 -10.65
C ALA A 33 -16.87 19.39 -9.99
N HIS A 34 -16.30 18.51 -9.16
CA HIS A 34 -17.08 17.49 -8.45
C HIS A 34 -18.07 18.16 -7.46
N PRO A 35 -19.34 17.73 -7.38
CA PRO A 35 -20.35 18.38 -6.51
C PRO A 35 -19.93 18.52 -5.05
N ASP A 36 -19.29 17.48 -4.50
CA ASP A 36 -18.79 17.47 -3.12
C ASP A 36 -17.37 18.05 -2.93
N TYR A 37 -16.84 18.76 -3.93
CA TYR A 37 -15.51 19.37 -3.85
C TYR A 37 -15.51 20.55 -2.86
N ASP A 38 -14.63 20.49 -1.85
CA ASP A 38 -14.33 21.60 -0.97
C ASP A 38 -12.88 22.05 -1.17
N ARG A 39 -12.70 23.23 -1.78
CA ARG A 39 -11.38 23.82 -2.04
C ARG A 39 -10.47 23.87 -0.80
N ARG A 40 -11.02 24.05 0.40
CA ARG A 40 -10.24 24.13 1.65
C ARG A 40 -9.77 22.77 2.14
N ARG A 41 -10.38 21.69 1.65
CA ARG A 41 -10.14 20.31 2.09
C ARG A 41 -9.47 19.44 1.02
N ASP A 42 -9.70 19.75 -0.26
CA ASP A 42 -9.39 18.87 -1.40
C ASP A 42 -8.44 19.50 -2.43
N SER A 43 -7.86 20.67 -2.13
CA SER A 43 -6.94 21.35 -3.06
C SER A 43 -5.55 20.73 -3.11
N VAL A 44 -5.16 20.00 -2.08
CA VAL A 44 -3.84 19.36 -1.96
C VAL A 44 -3.87 17.99 -2.62
N HIS A 45 -2.83 17.65 -3.36
CA HIS A 45 -2.71 16.33 -3.97
C HIS A 45 -2.44 15.27 -2.90
N SER A 46 -3.01 14.08 -3.14
CA SER A 46 -2.49 12.83 -2.60
C SER A 46 -1.59 12.20 -3.67
N ASP A 47 -0.74 11.28 -3.23
CA ASP A 47 0.19 10.58 -4.11
C ASP A 47 -0.08 9.07 -4.01
N ILE A 48 0.01 8.36 -5.13
CA ILE A 48 0.16 6.90 -5.15
C ILE A 48 1.66 6.65 -4.99
N ASP A 49 2.03 5.98 -3.89
CA ASP A 49 3.44 5.75 -3.57
C ASP A 49 4.11 4.97 -4.72
N ILE A 50 3.50 3.87 -5.16
CA ILE A 50 3.97 3.02 -6.25
C ILE A 50 2.82 2.62 -7.18
N LEU A 51 2.99 2.86 -8.48
CA LEU A 51 2.17 2.31 -9.55
C LEU A 51 3.00 1.30 -10.34
N ALA A 52 2.65 0.03 -10.26
CA ALA A 52 3.30 -1.08 -10.95
C ALA A 52 2.42 -1.61 -12.08
N VAL A 53 3.01 -1.77 -13.28
CA VAL A 53 2.31 -2.27 -14.46
C VAL A 53 3.06 -3.46 -15.03
N SER A 54 2.34 -4.56 -15.27
CA SER A 54 2.86 -5.73 -15.96
C SER A 54 2.58 -5.67 -17.45
N ALA A 55 3.60 -5.94 -18.27
CA ALA A 55 3.46 -6.17 -19.70
C ALA A 55 2.96 -7.59 -20.06
N ILE A 56 2.97 -8.50 -19.08
CA ILE A 56 2.67 -9.93 -19.29
C ILE A 56 1.35 -10.32 -18.65
N ALA A 57 1.07 -9.82 -17.43
CA ALA A 57 -0.17 -10.15 -16.73
C ALA A 57 -1.40 -9.56 -17.43
N LYS A 58 -2.53 -10.25 -17.29
CA LYS A 58 -3.82 -9.87 -17.89
C LYS A 58 -4.86 -9.66 -16.79
N GLY A 59 -5.93 -8.93 -17.13
CA GLY A 59 -7.03 -8.63 -16.20
C GLY A 59 -6.58 -7.73 -15.04
N THR A 60 -7.23 -7.87 -13.89
CA THR A 60 -7.00 -7.04 -12.69
C THR A 60 -5.55 -7.08 -12.19
N GLY A 61 -4.85 -8.19 -12.37
CA GLY A 61 -3.43 -8.33 -12.00
C GLY A 61 -2.43 -7.63 -12.92
N ARG A 62 -2.91 -6.93 -13.97
CA ARG A 62 -2.04 -6.16 -14.87
C ARG A 62 -1.52 -4.87 -14.22
N VAL A 63 -2.33 -4.26 -13.35
CA VAL A 63 -2.00 -3.00 -12.67
C VAL A 63 -2.09 -3.24 -11.18
N GLU A 64 -0.98 -3.01 -10.48
CA GLU A 64 -0.97 -2.98 -9.02
C GLU A 64 -0.60 -1.57 -8.55
N VAL A 65 -1.32 -1.08 -7.56
CA VAL A 65 -0.98 0.14 -6.84
C VAL A 65 -0.58 -0.26 -5.44
N VAL A 66 0.51 0.32 -4.93
CA VAL A 66 0.96 0.06 -3.57
C VAL A 66 0.99 1.35 -2.80
N THR A 67 0.41 1.32 -1.60
CA THR A 67 0.72 2.31 -0.57
C THR A 67 1.64 1.71 0.48
N CYS A 68 2.69 2.46 0.81
CA CYS A 68 3.74 2.04 1.74
C CYS A 68 3.49 2.69 3.10
N LYS A 69 3.22 1.86 4.11
CA LYS A 69 3.06 2.28 5.51
C LYS A 69 4.24 1.76 6.33
N SER A 70 5.32 2.54 6.38
CA SER A 70 6.55 2.25 7.14
C SER A 70 6.40 2.41 8.67
N TRP A 71 5.18 2.24 9.20
CA TRP A 71 4.89 2.39 10.62
C TRP A 71 5.53 1.28 11.44
N GLN A 72 6.51 1.65 12.25
CA GLN A 72 7.23 0.73 13.15
C GLN A 72 6.31 0.14 14.22
N GLY A 73 5.33 0.93 14.66
CA GLY A 73 4.26 0.47 15.55
C GLY A 73 3.38 -0.64 14.96
N GLY A 74 3.41 -0.85 13.64
CA GLY A 74 2.63 -1.87 12.93
C GLY A 74 1.33 -1.34 12.35
N PHE A 75 0.77 -2.12 11.42
CA PHE A 75 -0.52 -1.87 10.79
C PHE A 75 -1.61 -2.67 11.50
N ASP A 76 -2.40 -2.00 12.34
CA ASP A 76 -3.52 -2.61 13.07
C ASP A 76 -4.68 -2.93 12.13
N LEU A 77 -4.86 -4.22 11.85
CA LEU A 77 -5.85 -4.72 10.90
C LEU A 77 -7.28 -4.42 11.34
N ARG A 78 -7.58 -4.52 12.64
CA ARG A 78 -8.94 -4.30 13.17
C ARG A 78 -9.30 -2.82 13.17
N HIS A 79 -8.36 -1.98 13.61
CA HIS A 79 -8.52 -0.53 13.56
C HIS A 79 -8.72 -0.06 12.12
N TRP A 80 -7.83 -0.45 11.21
CA TRP A 80 -7.89 0.01 9.82
C TRP A 80 -9.08 -0.55 9.07
N LYS A 81 -9.53 -1.79 9.34
CA LYS A 81 -10.79 -2.27 8.78
C LYS A 81 -11.96 -1.36 9.16
N LYS A 82 -12.09 -1.01 10.44
CA LYS A 82 -13.15 -0.09 10.91
C LYS A 82 -13.06 1.28 10.23
N VAL A 83 -11.85 1.84 10.11
CA VAL A 83 -11.64 3.13 9.45
C VAL A 83 -11.95 3.07 7.96
N LEU A 84 -11.45 2.06 7.26
CA LEU A 84 -11.58 1.91 5.81
C LEU A 84 -12.99 1.56 5.39
N GLU A 85 -13.76 0.84 6.22
CA GLU A 85 -15.17 0.56 5.96
C GLU A 85 -16.10 1.69 6.42
N GLY A 86 -15.63 2.58 7.29
CA GLY A 86 -16.37 3.77 7.70
C GLY A 86 -16.53 4.79 6.57
N GLU A 87 -17.32 5.84 6.82
CA GLU A 87 -17.50 6.95 5.88
C GLU A 87 -16.49 8.07 6.11
N ALA A 88 -16.10 8.74 5.04
CA ALA A 88 -15.15 9.86 5.11
C ALA A 88 -15.81 11.09 5.75
N THR A 89 -15.61 11.26 7.05
CA THR A 89 -16.09 12.44 7.78
C THR A 89 -14.94 13.41 8.05
N TYR A 90 -15.08 14.65 7.58
CA TYR A 90 -14.13 15.71 7.91
C TYR A 90 -14.41 16.27 9.29
N SER A 91 -13.35 16.50 10.05
CA SER A 91 -13.47 17.19 11.33
C SER A 91 -13.89 18.65 11.12
N GLU A 92 -14.85 19.13 11.92
CA GLU A 92 -15.13 20.55 12.03
C GLU A 92 -13.89 21.27 12.58
N ARG A 93 -13.46 22.34 11.90
CA ARG A 93 -12.36 23.19 12.39
C ARG A 93 -12.90 24.04 13.55
N GLY A 94 -12.36 23.80 14.75
CA GLY A 94 -12.60 24.62 15.94
C GLY A 94 -11.30 25.25 16.46
N ALA A 95 -11.36 25.99 17.57
CA ALA A 95 -10.22 26.67 18.16
C ALA A 95 -9.15 25.73 18.79
N LYS A 96 -9.49 24.44 18.99
CA LYS A 96 -8.55 23.44 19.53
C LYS A 96 -7.91 22.62 18.40
N PHE A 97 -6.63 22.27 18.57
CA PHE A 97 -5.94 21.31 17.72
C PHE A 97 -6.72 19.99 17.68
N LYS A 98 -6.99 19.50 16.48
CA LYS A 98 -7.58 18.18 16.27
C LYS A 98 -6.59 17.30 15.51
N PRO A 99 -6.42 16.03 15.90
CA PRO A 99 -5.59 15.10 15.14
C PRO A 99 -6.14 14.94 13.72
N ARG A 100 -5.25 14.63 12.77
CA ARG A 100 -5.61 14.34 11.38
C ARG A 100 -6.58 13.15 11.36
N GLU A 101 -7.61 13.24 10.54
CA GLU A 101 -8.59 12.18 10.39
C GLU A 101 -7.93 10.90 9.84
N PRO A 102 -8.08 9.73 10.49
CA PRO A 102 -7.35 8.51 10.11
C PRO A 102 -7.57 8.07 8.66
N TRP A 103 -8.79 8.20 8.14
CA TRP A 103 -9.14 7.82 6.76
C TRP A 103 -8.31 8.58 5.72
N LYS A 104 -7.75 9.75 6.07
CA LYS A 104 -6.84 10.51 5.20
C LYS A 104 -5.47 9.84 4.99
N GLY A 105 -5.22 8.67 5.55
CA GLY A 105 -4.10 7.81 5.16
C GLY A 105 -4.39 6.99 3.89
N PHE A 106 -5.67 6.90 3.50
CA PHE A 106 -6.21 6.04 2.45
C PHE A 106 -7.47 6.70 1.83
N HIS A 107 -7.38 7.97 1.42
CA HIS A 107 -8.54 8.73 0.94
C HIS A 107 -9.26 7.99 -0.20
N GLU A 108 -8.45 7.40 -1.07
CA GLU A 108 -8.79 6.60 -2.24
C GLU A 108 -9.43 5.24 -1.93
N LEU A 109 -9.62 4.87 -0.66
CA LEU A 109 -10.40 3.70 -0.27
C LEU A 109 -11.71 4.06 0.43
N VAL A 110 -11.87 5.32 0.85
CA VAL A 110 -12.96 5.73 1.76
C VAL A 110 -13.88 6.78 1.14
N SER A 111 -13.34 7.82 0.47
CA SER A 111 -14.14 8.94 -0.03
C SER A 111 -14.42 8.79 -1.53
N THR A 112 -15.69 8.84 -1.94
CA THR A 112 -16.12 8.68 -3.35
C THR A 112 -15.36 9.59 -4.31
N LYS A 113 -15.30 10.91 -4.06
CA LYS A 113 -14.58 11.85 -4.93
C LYS A 113 -13.08 11.58 -5.04
N TRP A 114 -12.49 11.00 -4.00
CA TRP A 114 -11.08 10.61 -4.00
C TRP A 114 -10.86 9.29 -4.74
N ILE A 115 -11.78 8.32 -4.60
CA ILE A 115 -11.81 7.08 -5.39
C ILE A 115 -11.93 7.41 -6.88
N GLU A 116 -12.85 8.28 -7.27
CA GLU A 116 -13.03 8.69 -8.66
C GLU A 116 -11.77 9.34 -9.24
N ALA A 117 -11.14 10.24 -8.48
CA ALA A 117 -9.88 10.86 -8.89
C ALA A 117 -8.74 9.85 -9.01
N PHE A 118 -8.66 8.91 -8.07
CA PHE A 118 -7.67 7.86 -8.05
C PHE A 118 -7.81 6.93 -9.26
N VAL A 119 -9.01 6.40 -9.50
CA VAL A 119 -9.32 5.52 -10.64
C VAL A 119 -9.04 6.24 -11.96
N ARG A 120 -9.46 7.50 -12.11
CA ARG A 120 -9.18 8.32 -13.31
C ARG A 120 -7.68 8.51 -13.52
N GLN A 121 -6.91 8.72 -12.46
CA GLN A 121 -5.46 8.87 -12.58
C GLN A 121 -4.80 7.56 -13.02
N ILE A 122 -5.24 6.42 -12.49
CA ILE A 122 -4.74 5.09 -12.90
C ILE A 122 -5.10 4.81 -14.36
N GLU A 123 -6.33 5.11 -14.79
CA GLU A 123 -6.74 4.97 -16.17
C GLU A 123 -5.91 5.84 -17.11
N ARG A 124 -5.63 7.08 -16.72
CA ARG A 124 -4.77 7.98 -17.50
C ARG A 124 -3.35 7.44 -17.67
N GLU A 125 -2.78 6.85 -16.62
CA GLU A 125 -1.40 6.36 -16.62
C GLU A 125 -1.25 4.98 -17.26
N THR A 126 -2.30 4.15 -17.22
CA THR A 126 -2.19 2.72 -17.57
C THR A 126 -3.18 2.24 -18.62
N GLY A 127 -4.21 3.04 -18.93
CA GLY A 127 -5.36 2.63 -19.73
C GLY A 127 -6.23 1.56 -19.07
N GLN A 128 -6.10 1.32 -17.76
CA GLN A 128 -6.90 0.35 -17.01
C GLN A 128 -7.60 1.03 -15.83
N ARG A 129 -8.81 0.55 -15.52
CA ARG A 129 -9.55 0.97 -14.32
C ARG A 129 -9.54 -0.08 -13.22
N ASN A 130 -9.31 -1.35 -13.57
CA ASN A 130 -9.30 -2.47 -12.63
C ASN A 130 -7.87 -2.72 -12.16
N LEU A 131 -7.71 -2.98 -10.86
CA LEU A 131 -6.41 -2.97 -10.21
C LEU A 131 -6.36 -3.89 -8.98
N VAL A 132 -5.15 -4.33 -8.65
CA VAL A 132 -4.83 -4.83 -7.30
C VAL A 132 -4.37 -3.64 -6.47
N TYR A 133 -4.97 -3.42 -5.30
CA TYR A 133 -4.52 -2.42 -4.35
C TYR A 133 -3.76 -3.13 -3.24
N ARG A 134 -2.51 -2.76 -3.02
CA ARG A 134 -1.64 -3.39 -2.05
C ARG A 134 -1.27 -2.41 -0.94
N ILE A 135 -1.44 -2.83 0.31
CA ILE A 135 -0.89 -2.14 1.47
C ILE A 135 0.42 -2.84 1.81
N ALA A 136 1.55 -2.19 1.56
CA ALA A 136 2.85 -2.64 2.03
C ALA A 136 3.08 -2.10 3.45
N ALA A 137 3.17 -2.97 4.44
CA ALA A 137 3.35 -2.60 5.85
C ALA A 137 4.65 -3.16 6.40
N THR A 138 5.30 -2.44 7.33
CA THR A 138 6.46 -2.98 8.05
C THR A 138 6.12 -4.29 8.77
N ARG A 139 5.02 -4.28 9.54
CA ARG A 139 4.46 -5.43 10.26
C ARG A 139 2.96 -5.26 10.45
N LEU A 140 2.24 -6.34 10.74
CA LEU A 140 0.81 -6.30 11.06
C LEU A 140 0.61 -6.43 12.57
N LEU A 141 -0.46 -5.82 13.08
CA LEU A 141 -1.04 -6.16 14.37
C LEU A 141 -2.38 -6.84 14.10
N GLY A 142 -2.59 -8.01 14.69
CA GLY A 142 -3.70 -8.91 14.38
C GLY A 142 -3.32 -10.11 13.53
N GLY A 143 -4.22 -11.09 13.46
CA GLY A 143 -3.94 -12.40 12.85
C GLY A 143 -4.34 -12.52 11.39
N ASP A 144 -4.11 -13.70 10.82
CA ASP A 144 -4.49 -14.03 9.42
C ASP A 144 -6.00 -13.89 9.16
N SER A 145 -6.85 -14.17 10.16
CA SER A 145 -8.29 -13.95 10.07
C SER A 145 -8.64 -12.46 9.91
N ASP A 146 -7.98 -11.57 10.66
CA ASP A 146 -8.16 -10.12 10.58
C ASP A 146 -7.70 -9.59 9.21
N ARG A 147 -6.58 -10.12 8.68
CA ARG A 147 -6.07 -9.79 7.35
C ARG A 147 -7.07 -10.18 6.27
N LYS A 148 -7.54 -11.43 6.29
CA LYS A 148 -8.54 -11.94 5.33
C LYS A 148 -9.85 -11.16 5.40
N ALA A 149 -10.27 -10.74 6.60
CA ALA A 149 -11.47 -9.93 6.78
C ALA A 149 -11.34 -8.55 6.12
N LEU A 150 -10.16 -7.92 6.18
CA LEU A 150 -9.90 -6.64 5.52
C LEU A 150 -9.76 -6.79 3.99
N GLU A 151 -8.90 -7.69 3.51
CA GLU A 151 -8.72 -7.99 2.08
C GLU A 151 -10.05 -8.43 1.41
N GLY A 152 -10.91 -9.08 2.18
CA GLY A 152 -12.23 -9.55 1.79
C GLY A 152 -13.35 -8.51 1.82
N SER A 153 -13.09 -7.26 2.22
CA SER A 153 -14.13 -6.25 2.47
C SER A 153 -15.03 -6.01 1.24
N THR A 154 -16.32 -6.31 1.37
CA THR A 154 -17.32 -6.04 0.33
C THR A 154 -17.64 -4.55 0.22
N ILE A 155 -17.56 -3.80 1.33
CA ILE A 155 -17.81 -2.37 1.37
C ILE A 155 -16.83 -1.63 0.46
N ILE A 156 -15.53 -1.91 0.60
CA ILE A 156 -14.49 -1.30 -0.24
C ILE A 156 -14.70 -1.67 -1.72
N ARG A 157 -14.97 -2.95 -2.01
CA ARG A 157 -15.25 -3.41 -3.38
C ARG A 157 -16.46 -2.74 -4.00
N ASP A 158 -17.53 -2.54 -3.23
CA ASP A 158 -18.74 -1.90 -3.70
C ASP A 158 -18.54 -0.41 -3.98
N ARG A 159 -17.69 0.30 -3.22
CA ARG A 159 -17.33 1.69 -3.52
C ARG A 159 -16.60 1.82 -4.85
N PHE A 160 -15.63 0.94 -5.12
CA PHE A 160 -14.94 0.93 -6.41
C PHE A 160 -15.90 0.56 -7.56
N ARG A 161 -16.83 -0.38 -7.33
CA ARG A 161 -17.84 -0.75 -8.34
C ARG A 161 -18.72 0.43 -8.72
N ARG A 162 -19.09 1.29 -7.76
CA ARG A 162 -19.85 2.53 -8.04
C ARG A 162 -19.05 3.57 -8.85
N CYS A 163 -17.73 3.43 -8.91
CA CYS A 163 -16.83 4.28 -9.69
C CYS A 163 -16.36 3.59 -10.99
N ASP A 164 -17.10 2.57 -11.46
CA ASP A 164 -16.77 1.77 -12.65
C ASP A 164 -15.36 1.17 -12.62
N SER A 165 -14.99 0.61 -11.47
CA SER A 165 -13.70 -0.04 -11.23
C SER A 165 -13.86 -1.29 -10.37
N ALA A 166 -13.03 -2.30 -10.63
CA ALA A 166 -12.85 -3.45 -9.76
C ALA A 166 -11.50 -3.37 -9.03
N ILE A 167 -11.53 -3.64 -7.72
CA ILE A 167 -10.36 -3.66 -6.84
C ILE A 167 -10.18 -5.04 -6.20
N ASP A 168 -8.95 -5.52 -6.19
CA ASP A 168 -8.52 -6.62 -5.32
C ASP A 168 -7.58 -6.09 -4.23
N LEU A 169 -8.07 -5.98 -2.99
CA LEU A 169 -7.30 -5.46 -1.86
C LEU A 169 -6.41 -6.55 -1.29
N ARG A 170 -5.11 -6.28 -1.20
CA ARG A 170 -4.09 -7.16 -0.65
C ARG A 170 -3.23 -6.44 0.36
N ILE A 171 -2.72 -7.18 1.32
CA ILE A 171 -1.71 -6.69 2.26
C ILE A 171 -0.42 -7.46 1.97
N VAL A 172 0.73 -6.82 2.13
CA VAL A 172 2.02 -7.48 2.12
C VAL A 172 2.88 -6.86 3.22
N THR A 173 3.63 -7.70 3.93
CA THR A 173 4.53 -7.27 4.98
C THR A 173 5.97 -7.16 4.48
N LEU A 174 6.78 -6.37 5.16
CA LEU A 174 8.23 -6.32 4.93
C LEU A 174 8.86 -7.72 5.03
N ASN A 175 8.43 -8.52 6.00
CA ASN A 175 8.91 -9.90 6.14
C ASN A 175 8.56 -10.77 4.92
N GLU A 176 7.34 -10.67 4.39
CA GLU A 176 6.94 -11.41 3.18
C GLU A 176 7.74 -10.95 1.96
N ILE A 177 7.89 -9.64 1.76
CA ILE A 177 8.70 -9.07 0.66
C ILE A 177 10.13 -9.62 0.75
N LEU A 178 10.79 -9.47 1.91
CA LEU A 178 12.16 -9.95 2.10
C LEU A 178 12.25 -11.48 1.93
N SER A 179 11.29 -12.24 2.45
CA SER A 179 11.27 -13.70 2.30
C SER A 179 11.23 -14.13 0.84
N GLU A 180 10.43 -13.45 0.00
CA GLU A 180 10.40 -13.68 -1.44
C GLU A 180 11.75 -13.35 -2.10
N TYR A 181 12.40 -12.25 -1.72
CA TYR A 181 13.75 -11.92 -2.21
C TYR A 181 14.79 -12.98 -1.86
N PHE A 182 14.89 -13.34 -0.58
CA PHE A 182 15.88 -14.32 -0.14
C PHE A 182 15.62 -15.68 -0.79
N THR A 183 14.35 -16.03 -1.01
CA THR A 183 13.98 -17.24 -1.76
C THR A 183 14.49 -17.17 -3.20
N ARG A 184 14.24 -16.06 -3.92
CA ARG A 184 14.72 -15.84 -5.28
C ARG A 184 16.25 -15.92 -5.36
N ILE A 185 16.95 -15.23 -4.48
CA ILE A 185 18.42 -15.18 -4.44
C ILE A 185 18.99 -16.59 -4.24
N ARG A 186 18.42 -17.38 -3.32
CA ARG A 186 18.88 -18.74 -3.02
C ARG A 186 18.55 -19.75 -4.12
N GLN A 187 17.49 -19.53 -4.89
CA GLN A 187 17.08 -20.40 -6.00
C GLN A 187 17.86 -20.15 -7.29
N LYS A 188 18.68 -19.09 -7.36
CA LYS A 188 19.52 -18.84 -8.53
C LYS A 188 20.51 -20.00 -8.72
N LYS A 189 20.49 -20.58 -9.92
CA LYS A 189 21.44 -21.64 -10.32
C LYS A 189 22.85 -21.10 -10.55
N THR A 190 22.97 -19.81 -10.85
CA THR A 190 24.23 -19.11 -11.14
C THR A 190 24.39 -17.90 -10.23
N PRO A 191 25.62 -17.50 -9.87
CA PRO A 191 25.89 -16.38 -8.97
C PRO A 191 25.70 -15.01 -9.64
N THR A 192 24.69 -14.87 -10.51
CA THR A 192 24.43 -13.63 -11.24
C THR A 192 24.01 -12.54 -10.25
N PRO A 193 24.66 -11.37 -10.25
CA PRO A 193 24.27 -10.25 -9.41
C PRO A 193 22.80 -9.86 -9.61
N GLU A 194 22.14 -9.41 -8.54
CA GLU A 194 20.83 -8.75 -8.67
C GLU A 194 20.95 -7.44 -9.50
N ALA A 195 19.85 -7.08 -10.17
CA ALA A 195 19.82 -5.96 -11.11
C ALA A 195 19.76 -4.59 -10.42
N THR A 196 19.41 -4.56 -9.14
CA THR A 196 19.10 -3.37 -8.35
C THR A 196 20.02 -3.26 -7.14
N GLU A 197 20.14 -2.04 -6.60
CA GLU A 197 21.00 -1.78 -5.43
C GLU A 197 20.49 -2.48 -4.17
N VAL A 198 19.17 -2.49 -3.94
CA VAL A 198 18.55 -3.19 -2.81
C VAL A 198 18.73 -4.71 -2.96
N GLY A 199 18.47 -5.27 -4.14
CA GLY A 199 18.71 -6.68 -4.41
C GLY A 199 20.17 -7.08 -4.20
N ARG A 200 21.13 -6.27 -4.66
CA ARG A 200 22.57 -6.53 -4.46
C ARG A 200 22.94 -6.49 -2.98
N LEU A 201 22.41 -5.54 -2.23
CA LEU A 201 22.58 -5.49 -0.78
C LEU A 201 22.04 -6.78 -0.12
N LEU A 202 20.81 -7.18 -0.44
CA LEU A 202 20.21 -8.40 0.10
C LEU A 202 20.98 -9.67 -0.30
N GLN A 203 21.55 -9.70 -1.50
CA GLN A 203 22.40 -10.78 -1.96
C GLN A 203 23.70 -10.88 -1.15
N LEU A 204 24.33 -9.74 -0.81
CA LEU A 204 25.48 -9.70 0.09
C LEU A 204 25.12 -10.14 1.51
N VAL A 205 23.97 -9.67 2.04
CA VAL A 205 23.46 -10.09 3.36
C VAL A 205 23.23 -11.61 3.39
N ALA A 206 22.65 -12.19 2.32
CA ALA A 206 22.47 -13.63 2.19
C ALA A 206 23.81 -14.38 2.14
N ALA A 207 24.77 -13.88 1.37
CA ALA A 207 26.11 -14.46 1.24
C ALA A 207 26.92 -14.42 2.55
N ALA A 208 26.69 -13.40 3.39
CA ALA A 208 27.25 -13.30 4.73
C ALA A 208 26.65 -14.30 5.74
N GLY A 209 25.68 -15.13 5.32
CA GLY A 209 25.08 -16.17 6.14
C GLY A 209 23.85 -15.73 6.92
N PHE A 210 23.33 -14.52 6.70
CA PHE A 210 22.11 -14.05 7.36
C PHE A 210 20.90 -14.88 6.92
N ARG A 211 20.05 -15.24 7.90
CA ARG A 211 18.80 -15.96 7.69
C ARG A 211 17.67 -15.16 8.34
N LEU A 212 16.58 -14.99 7.60
CA LEU A 212 15.33 -14.52 8.18
C LEU A 212 14.70 -15.69 8.93
N ASP A 213 14.60 -15.55 10.25
CA ASP A 213 13.78 -16.43 11.06
C ASP A 213 12.36 -15.89 11.05
N SER A 214 11.44 -16.61 10.41
CA SER A 214 10.02 -16.30 10.41
C SER A 214 9.41 -16.74 11.74
N GLN A 215 9.79 -16.12 12.86
CA GLN A 215 9.00 -16.24 14.07
C GLN A 215 7.91 -15.16 14.06
N PRO A 216 6.64 -15.50 14.36
CA PRO A 216 5.67 -14.50 14.72
C PRO A 216 6.21 -13.75 15.93
N PHE A 217 6.25 -12.42 15.86
CA PHE A 217 6.53 -11.62 17.04
C PHE A 217 5.29 -11.73 17.94
N ASP A 218 5.42 -12.38 19.11
CA ASP A 218 4.34 -12.48 20.10
C ASP A 218 3.98 -11.08 20.60
N ASP A 219 2.73 -10.66 20.36
CA ASP A 219 2.15 -9.37 20.76
C ASP A 219 1.91 -9.24 22.30
N ALA A 220 2.59 -10.04 23.12
CA ALA A 220 2.36 -10.07 24.57
C ALA A 220 2.94 -8.87 25.36
N ALA A 221 3.37 -7.79 24.71
CA ALA A 221 4.00 -6.63 25.36
C ALA A 221 3.36 -5.27 24.99
N ALA A 222 2.08 -5.25 24.60
CA ALA A 222 1.37 -4.01 24.28
C ALA A 222 0.51 -3.43 25.43
N ASP A 223 0.71 -3.87 26.68
CA ASP A 223 0.17 -3.20 27.87
C ASP A 223 1.14 -2.13 28.39
N VAL A 224 1.49 -1.18 27.53
CA VAL A 224 2.11 0.08 27.97
C VAL A 224 1.00 1.14 27.91
N GLU A 225 0.46 1.48 29.07
CA GLU A 225 -0.48 2.59 29.22
C GLU A 225 0.11 3.86 28.58
N PRO A 226 -0.71 4.66 27.87
CA PRO A 226 -0.26 5.93 27.32
C PRO A 226 0.13 6.88 28.47
N PRO A 227 1.19 7.69 28.31
CA PRO A 227 1.58 8.65 29.33
C PRO A 227 0.49 9.74 29.48
N ASP A 228 0.25 10.10 30.74
CA ASP A 228 -0.67 11.16 31.21
C ASP A 228 -0.48 12.52 30.52
#